data_AF-A0A6U0DTQ6-F1
#
_entry.id   AF-A0A6U0DTQ6-F1
#
_cell.length_a   1.000
_cell.length_b   1.000
_cell.length_c   1.000
_cell.angle_alpha   90.00
_cell.angle_beta   90.00
_cell.angle_gamma   90.00
#
_symmetry.space_group_name_H-M   'P 1'
#
loop_
_entity.id
_entity.type
_entity.pdbx_description
1 polymer ?
#
loop_
_entity_poly.entity_id
_entity_poly.type
_entity_poly.pdbx_seq_one_letter_code
_entity_poly.pdbx_strand_id
1 'polypeptide(L)'
;MAVMECDAMDIDATRATSAEASRGKARALAQGAGHSNSSSYTAASARESLTATATDAMDATTTTTTTTSKYRASQTLEEHVNKKINAAKRRTRSELSVSGGDWCKRGYAYDGETTDVRHLKHLSAIERVSVKDITREEFVERFEKTRTPCVITDAMDGWSCYDESSPRYWSVDNLTRRFRDVKFKVGSDDDGYAVRLKMKHIQRYLNDPVHTRDDSPMYAFDGNVFDREATKELLDDFSIPDWFKEDLFQYVGHKRRPPYRWIVFGPPRSGSSVHIDPLATSAWNALISGRKRWALYPPGTMDKPTIKPRGIGLDGESITWFNVMYPRTVTEEWKSKGLPPPIDVIQHPGEIMFVPDGWWHAVLNLDHTMAVTQNFSTTARFDAVWRITHRARPKMSLKWLAKLRVVRPDLAAVADAQPRRSELSAGEKTSSTSSSSEGSSDTE
;
A
#
# COMPACT_ATOMS: atom_id res chain seq x y z
N MET A 1 31.89 -8.19 38.31
CA MET A 1 32.40 -7.27 39.35
C MET A 1 32.92 -6.03 38.65
N ALA A 2 32.68 -4.86 39.24
CA ALA A 2 32.80 -3.49 38.71
C ALA A 2 31.44 -2.89 38.33
N VAL A 3 30.89 -2.24 39.34
CA VAL A 3 29.69 -1.40 39.42
C VAL A 3 30.05 -0.02 38.88
N MET A 4 29.15 0.62 38.14
CA MET A 4 29.10 2.09 38.05
C MET A 4 27.64 2.52 38.00
N GLU A 5 27.24 3.17 39.09
CA GLU A 5 25.99 3.87 39.32
C GLU A 5 26.10 5.34 38.86
N CYS A 6 24.92 5.97 38.72
CA CYS A 6 24.65 7.41 38.77
C CYS A 6 25.00 8.24 37.50
N ASP A 7 24.19 9.17 36.98
CA ASP A 7 23.06 9.91 37.55
C ASP A 7 22.07 10.39 36.48
N ALA A 8 20.83 10.58 36.93
CA ALA A 8 19.77 11.34 36.26
C ALA A 8 20.03 12.86 36.38
N MET A 9 19.65 13.63 35.35
CA MET A 9 19.45 15.07 35.51
C MET A 9 18.15 15.52 34.85
N ASP A 10 17.53 16.43 35.59
CA ASP A 10 16.18 16.94 35.53
C ASP A 10 15.81 17.75 34.29
N ILE A 11 14.50 17.73 34.07
CA ILE A 11 13.69 18.56 33.20
C ILE A 11 13.59 19.96 33.81
N ASP A 12 13.78 21.01 33.02
CA ASP A 12 13.15 22.29 33.32
C ASP A 12 12.51 22.91 32.07
N ALA A 13 11.31 23.42 32.29
CA ALA A 13 10.39 23.96 31.33
C ALA A 13 10.50 25.48 31.33
N THR A 14 10.48 26.11 30.15
CA THR A 14 10.06 27.51 30.07
C THR A 14 9.21 27.76 28.83
N ARG A 15 8.04 28.32 29.12
CA ARG A 15 6.93 28.69 28.26
C ARG A 15 7.07 30.18 27.99
N ALA A 16 7.01 30.61 26.73
CA ALA A 16 6.83 32.02 26.39
C ALA A 16 5.85 32.17 25.22
N THR A 17 4.72 32.77 25.54
CA THR A 17 3.66 33.24 24.66
C THR A 17 3.93 34.68 24.24
N SER A 18 3.65 35.05 22.99
CA SER A 18 3.22 36.41 22.65
C SER A 18 2.44 36.42 21.33
N ALA A 19 1.20 36.91 21.42
CA ALA A 19 0.37 37.35 20.31
C ALA A 19 0.69 38.82 19.98
N GLU A 20 0.52 39.24 18.71
CA GLU A 20 -0.41 40.33 18.34
C GLU A 20 -0.35 40.65 16.83
N ALA A 21 -1.45 41.27 16.38
CA ALA A 21 -1.88 41.49 15.01
C ALA A 21 -1.26 42.72 14.34
N SER A 22 -1.30 42.79 12.99
CA SER A 22 -1.69 44.03 12.31
C SER A 22 -2.17 43.80 10.87
N ARG A 23 -3.06 44.71 10.45
CA ARG A 23 -3.83 44.77 9.20
C ARG A 23 -3.00 45.35 8.04
N GLY A 24 -3.34 44.97 6.80
CA GLY A 24 -2.93 45.70 5.60
C GLY A 24 -3.89 45.47 4.42
N LYS A 25 -4.59 46.54 3.99
CA LYS A 25 -5.49 46.61 2.83
C LYS A 25 -4.71 46.61 1.50
N ALA A 26 -5.29 46.08 0.43
CA ALA A 26 -5.28 46.72 -0.89
C ALA A 26 -6.34 46.14 -1.84
N ARG A 27 -7.09 47.03 -2.49
CA ARG A 27 -8.07 46.78 -3.57
C ARG A 27 -7.77 47.79 -4.68
N ALA A 28 -7.56 47.34 -5.92
CA ALA A 28 -7.73 48.07 -7.19
C ALA A 28 -7.57 47.04 -8.34
N LEU A 29 -8.54 46.76 -9.23
CA LEU A 29 -9.14 47.52 -10.36
C LEU A 29 -8.24 47.72 -11.60
N ALA A 30 -8.60 47.03 -12.71
CA ALA A 30 -8.57 47.43 -14.14
C ALA A 30 -8.64 46.11 -14.99
N GLN A 31 -9.66 45.74 -15.78
CA GLN A 31 -10.30 46.31 -16.99
C GLN A 31 -9.39 46.51 -18.23
N GLY A 32 -9.83 45.93 -19.36
CA GLY A 32 -9.37 46.14 -20.75
C GLY A 32 -9.09 44.80 -21.48
N ALA A 33 -10.01 44.18 -22.22
CA ALA A 33 -10.44 44.45 -23.61
C ALA A 33 -9.26 44.43 -24.63
N GLY A 34 -9.24 43.73 -25.77
CA GLY A 34 -10.22 42.91 -26.49
C GLY A 34 -9.64 42.46 -27.86
N HIS A 35 -10.51 41.92 -28.72
CA HIS A 35 -10.38 41.60 -30.17
C HIS A 35 -9.67 40.28 -30.52
N SER A 36 -10.37 39.18 -30.87
CA SER A 36 -11.21 38.89 -32.06
C SER A 36 -10.42 38.59 -33.34
N ASN A 37 -10.55 37.38 -33.88
CA ASN A 37 -11.04 37.25 -35.26
C ASN A 37 -11.68 35.90 -35.57
N SER A 38 -12.71 36.03 -36.40
CA SER A 38 -13.73 35.08 -36.86
C SER A 38 -13.25 34.06 -37.89
N SER A 39 -14.00 32.98 -38.07
CA SER A 39 -14.63 32.70 -39.38
C SER A 39 -15.78 31.69 -39.26
N SER A 40 -16.86 32.04 -39.95
CA SER A 40 -18.19 31.47 -40.04
C SER A 40 -18.36 30.60 -41.28
N TYR A 41 -19.29 29.64 -41.26
CA TYR A 41 -20.13 29.31 -42.43
C TYR A 41 -21.58 28.99 -42.00
N THR A 42 -22.49 29.80 -42.56
CA THR A 42 -23.96 29.76 -42.73
C THR A 42 -24.43 28.52 -43.51
N ALA A 43 -25.70 28.12 -43.72
CA ALA A 43 -27.12 28.36 -43.36
C ALA A 43 -27.88 27.24 -44.15
N ALA A 44 -29.09 26.74 -43.89
CA ALA A 44 -30.45 27.31 -44.00
C ALA A 44 -31.43 26.10 -43.89
N SER A 45 -32.45 26.09 -43.01
CA SER A 45 -33.87 26.47 -43.21
C SER A 45 -34.68 25.72 -44.30
N ALA A 46 -35.75 25.01 -43.89
CA ALA A 46 -37.09 25.04 -44.52
C ALA A 46 -38.17 24.42 -43.59
N ARG A 47 -39.41 24.92 -43.72
CA ARG A 47 -40.62 24.78 -42.86
C ARG A 47 -41.73 23.95 -43.55
N GLU A 48 -42.84 23.78 -42.81
CA GLU A 48 -44.27 23.50 -43.18
C GLU A 48 -44.75 22.05 -42.96
N SER A 49 -45.67 21.72 -42.02
CA SER A 49 -47.13 22.03 -41.84
C SER A 49 -47.99 21.32 -42.89
N LEU A 50 -49.01 20.48 -42.61
CA LEU A 50 -50.27 20.68 -41.86
C LEU A 50 -51.05 19.34 -41.73
N THR A 51 -52.08 19.41 -40.87
CA THR A 51 -53.08 18.43 -40.38
C THR A 51 -54.04 17.81 -41.41
N ALA A 52 -54.60 16.63 -41.08
CA ALA A 52 -55.89 16.15 -41.60
C ALA A 52 -56.71 15.35 -40.55
N THR A 53 -58.03 15.45 -40.74
CA THR A 53 -59.24 15.24 -39.92
C THR A 53 -59.62 13.81 -39.47
N ALA A 54 -60.54 13.77 -38.49
CA ALA A 54 -61.18 12.62 -37.83
C ALA A 54 -62.40 12.02 -38.55
N THR A 55 -62.74 10.76 -38.23
CA THR A 55 -64.11 10.18 -38.24
C THR A 55 -64.24 9.01 -37.25
N ASP A 56 -65.39 8.95 -36.58
CA ASP A 56 -65.86 8.00 -35.55
C ASP A 56 -66.00 6.53 -35.97
N ALA A 57 -65.86 5.61 -34.99
CA ALA A 57 -66.80 4.49 -34.74
C ALA A 57 -66.44 3.72 -33.45
N MET A 58 -67.42 3.52 -32.57
CA MET A 58 -67.40 2.61 -31.42
C MET A 58 -67.47 1.14 -31.87
N ASP A 59 -66.77 0.20 -31.20
CA ASP A 59 -67.38 -0.84 -30.35
C ASP A 59 -66.34 -1.83 -29.73
N ALA A 60 -66.67 -2.30 -28.53
CA ALA A 60 -66.42 -3.62 -27.94
C ALA A 60 -64.99 -4.15 -27.59
N THR A 61 -64.76 -4.19 -26.26
CA THR A 61 -64.11 -5.26 -25.45
C THR A 61 -62.59 -5.43 -25.52
N THR A 62 -61.88 -4.79 -24.59
CA THR A 62 -60.49 -5.13 -24.24
C THR A 62 -60.44 -5.88 -22.91
N THR A 63 -60.19 -7.18 -22.95
CA THR A 63 -59.76 -7.96 -21.78
C THR A 63 -58.23 -7.88 -21.70
N THR A 64 -57.71 -6.80 -21.11
CA THR A 64 -56.28 -6.64 -20.86
C THR A 64 -55.89 -7.43 -19.62
N THR A 65 -55.22 -8.55 -19.82
CA THR A 65 -54.46 -9.27 -18.80
C THR A 65 -53.43 -8.32 -18.17
N THR A 66 -53.67 -7.95 -16.92
CA THR A 66 -52.71 -7.23 -16.07
C THR A 66 -51.47 -8.09 -15.84
N THR A 67 -50.44 -7.87 -16.63
CA THR A 67 -49.08 -8.24 -16.26
C THR A 67 -48.64 -7.32 -15.13
N THR A 68 -48.66 -7.84 -13.91
CA THR A 68 -48.06 -7.21 -12.74
C THR A 68 -46.54 -7.17 -12.92
N SER A 69 -46.08 -6.12 -13.60
CA SER A 69 -44.68 -5.69 -13.53
C SER A 69 -44.38 -5.36 -12.07
N LYS A 70 -43.65 -6.27 -11.40
CA LYS A 70 -43.05 -6.02 -10.08
C LYS A 70 -42.03 -4.90 -10.24
N TYR A 71 -42.48 -3.65 -10.08
CA TYR A 71 -41.61 -2.51 -9.86
C TYR A 71 -40.75 -2.80 -8.62
N ARG A 72 -39.48 -3.18 -8.83
CA ARG A 72 -38.47 -3.10 -7.78
C ARG A 72 -38.40 -1.64 -7.36
N ALA A 73 -38.71 -1.36 -6.09
CA ALA A 73 -38.48 -0.04 -5.48
C ALA A 73 -37.06 0.45 -5.85
N SER A 74 -36.92 1.74 -6.17
CA SER A 74 -35.63 2.29 -6.57
C SER A 74 -34.63 2.09 -5.43
N GLN A 75 -33.57 1.32 -5.71
CA GLN A 75 -32.50 1.09 -4.74
C GLN A 75 -31.87 2.44 -4.38
N THR A 76 -31.72 2.76 -3.08
CA THR A 76 -31.04 4.00 -2.69
C THR A 76 -29.58 3.97 -3.14
N LEU A 77 -28.96 5.15 -3.31
CA LEU A 77 -27.53 5.22 -3.65
C LEU A 77 -26.67 4.47 -2.62
N GLU A 78 -27.02 4.57 -1.34
CA GLU A 78 -26.36 3.88 -0.24
C GLU A 78 -26.46 2.36 -0.37
N GLU A 79 -27.67 1.83 -0.58
CA GLU A 79 -27.88 0.40 -0.82
C GLU A 79 -27.09 -0.10 -2.04
N HIS A 80 -27.01 0.71 -3.10
CA HIS A 80 -26.21 0.38 -4.29
C HIS A 80 -24.73 0.28 -3.97
N VAL A 81 -24.17 1.26 -3.25
CA VAL A 81 -22.75 1.29 -2.87
C VAL A 81 -22.43 0.13 -1.92
N ASN A 82 -23.27 -0.11 -0.91
CA ASN A 82 -23.11 -1.22 0.02
C ASN A 82 -23.17 -2.57 -0.69
N LYS A 83 -24.02 -2.71 -1.72
CA LYS A 83 -24.01 -3.92 -2.58
C LYS A 83 -22.66 -4.11 -3.28
N LYS A 84 -22.01 -3.05 -3.76
CA LYS A 84 -20.68 -3.13 -4.41
C LYS A 84 -19.58 -3.46 -3.39
N ILE A 85 -19.61 -2.85 -2.21
CA ILE A 85 -18.65 -3.12 -1.12
C ILE A 85 -18.81 -4.57 -0.65
N ASN A 86 -20.02 -5.04 -0.36
CA ASN A 86 -20.28 -6.40 0.08
C ASN A 86 -19.93 -7.45 -0.99
N ALA A 87 -20.04 -7.12 -2.27
CA ALA A 87 -19.55 -7.99 -3.35
C ALA A 87 -18.02 -8.08 -3.37
N ALA A 88 -17.31 -6.98 -3.09
CA ALA A 88 -15.85 -7.00 -2.95
C ALA A 88 -15.42 -7.78 -1.71
N LYS A 89 -16.10 -7.59 -0.57
CA LYS A 89 -15.89 -8.39 0.65
C LYS A 89 -15.93 -9.89 0.38
N ARG A 90 -17.05 -10.40 -0.15
CA ARG A 90 -17.21 -11.84 -0.47
C ARG A 90 -16.15 -12.38 -1.42
N ARG A 91 -15.65 -11.56 -2.34
CA ARG A 91 -14.60 -11.97 -3.27
C ARG A 91 -13.21 -11.90 -2.68
N THR A 92 -12.94 -10.94 -1.81
CA THR A 92 -11.62 -10.80 -1.17
C THR A 92 -11.40 -11.82 -0.08
N ARG A 93 -12.48 -12.22 0.61
CA ARG A 93 -12.51 -13.15 1.75
C ARG A 93 -13.78 -13.99 1.66
N SER A 94 -13.74 -15.04 0.85
CA SER A 94 -14.90 -15.92 0.61
C SER A 94 -15.26 -16.76 1.84
N GLU A 95 -14.31 -16.94 2.76
CA GLU A 95 -14.47 -17.65 4.02
C GLU A 95 -15.21 -16.84 5.10
N LEU A 96 -15.35 -15.51 4.93
CA LEU A 96 -16.02 -14.63 5.90
C LEU A 96 -17.45 -14.28 5.47
N SER A 97 -18.45 -14.69 6.27
CA SER A 97 -19.85 -14.33 6.02
C SER A 97 -20.10 -12.85 6.27
N VAL A 98 -20.45 -12.13 5.19
CA VAL A 98 -20.84 -10.70 5.28
C VAL A 98 -22.13 -10.52 6.08
N SER A 99 -23.10 -11.44 5.96
CA SER A 99 -24.37 -11.38 6.70
C SER A 99 -24.31 -12.04 8.07
N GLY A 100 -23.36 -12.97 8.28
CA GLY A 100 -23.16 -13.68 9.54
C GLY A 100 -22.35 -12.91 10.58
N GLY A 101 -21.81 -11.73 10.23
CA GLY A 101 -21.02 -10.90 11.14
C GLY A 101 -19.55 -11.31 11.26
N ASP A 102 -19.05 -12.22 10.42
CA ASP A 102 -17.67 -12.73 10.55
C ASP A 102 -16.60 -11.64 10.34
N TRP A 103 -16.94 -10.57 9.61
CA TRP A 103 -16.05 -9.43 9.37
C TRP A 103 -15.71 -8.63 10.63
N CYS A 104 -16.49 -8.76 11.71
CA CYS A 104 -16.32 -8.03 12.97
C CYS A 104 -16.40 -8.96 14.19
N LYS A 105 -16.19 -10.27 13.97
CA LYS A 105 -16.34 -11.32 14.98
C LYS A 105 -15.37 -11.20 16.16
N ARG A 106 -14.16 -10.70 15.91
CA ARG A 106 -13.13 -10.48 16.95
C ARG A 106 -13.39 -9.20 17.74
N GLY A 107 -14.08 -8.23 17.13
CA GLY A 107 -14.43 -6.97 17.79
C GLY A 107 -13.24 -6.03 17.95
N TYR A 108 -12.19 -6.16 17.12
CA TYR A 108 -10.96 -5.35 17.25
C TYR A 108 -11.19 -3.85 17.03
N ALA A 109 -12.33 -3.46 16.45
CA ALA A 109 -12.71 -2.05 16.38
C ALA A 109 -13.05 -1.42 17.74
N TYR A 110 -13.33 -2.26 18.76
CA TYR A 110 -13.66 -1.84 20.12
C TYR A 110 -12.52 -2.08 21.11
N ASP A 111 -11.56 -2.92 20.71
CA ASP A 111 -10.34 -3.17 21.46
C ASP A 111 -9.28 -2.16 21.02
N GLY A 112 -9.12 -1.10 21.80
CA GLY A 112 -8.14 -0.06 21.53
C GLY A 112 -6.69 -0.50 21.72
N GLU A 113 -6.44 -1.65 22.35
CA GLU A 113 -5.08 -2.04 22.75
C GLU A 113 -4.15 -2.25 21.54
N THR A 114 -4.63 -2.79 20.42
CA THR A 114 -3.72 -3.08 19.29
C THR A 114 -3.28 -1.83 18.54
N THR A 115 -4.13 -0.81 18.44
CA THR A 115 -3.85 0.44 17.71
C THR A 115 -3.37 1.57 18.63
N ASP A 116 -3.58 1.46 19.94
CA ASP A 116 -3.05 2.40 20.92
C ASP A 116 -1.57 2.13 21.17
N VAL A 117 -0.70 2.93 20.59
CA VAL A 117 0.76 2.76 20.74
C VAL A 117 1.33 3.37 22.02
N ARG A 118 0.52 4.02 22.87
CA ARG A 118 1.01 4.73 24.07
C ARG A 118 1.63 3.81 25.12
N HIS A 119 1.21 2.54 25.13
CA HIS A 119 1.70 1.54 26.07
C HIS A 119 2.94 0.77 25.57
N LEU A 120 3.44 1.08 24.36
CA LEU A 120 4.61 0.40 23.80
C LEU A 120 5.89 0.85 24.54
N LYS A 121 6.24 0.10 25.58
CA LYS A 121 7.42 0.33 26.43
C LYS A 121 8.76 0.08 25.71
N HIS A 122 8.73 -0.55 24.53
CA HIS A 122 9.90 -1.08 23.84
C HIS A 122 9.90 -0.73 22.35
N LEU A 123 9.62 0.53 22.01
CA LEU A 123 9.98 1.02 20.67
C LEU A 123 11.49 0.88 20.52
N SER A 124 11.92 0.04 19.58
CA SER A 124 13.32 -0.16 19.30
C SER A 124 13.86 1.10 18.63
N ALA A 125 15.04 1.54 19.05
CA ALA A 125 15.75 2.64 18.40
C ALA A 125 16.31 2.14 17.05
N ILE A 126 15.43 1.99 16.06
CA ILE A 126 15.87 1.95 14.67
C ILE A 126 16.38 3.34 14.30
N GLU A 127 17.54 3.38 13.65
CA GLU A 127 18.20 4.63 13.34
C GLU A 127 17.35 5.44 12.35
N ARG A 128 17.19 6.74 12.65
CA ARG A 128 16.60 7.74 11.76
C ARG A 128 17.72 8.57 11.15
N VAL A 129 17.79 8.59 9.82
CA VAL A 129 18.84 9.31 9.07
C VAL A 129 18.22 10.27 8.07
N SER A 130 18.71 11.51 8.03
CA SER A 130 18.26 12.49 7.05
C SER A 130 19.04 12.37 5.76
N VAL A 131 18.35 12.47 4.61
CA VAL A 131 19.03 12.59 3.31
C VAL A 131 19.85 13.86 3.14
N LYS A 132 19.68 14.84 4.04
CA LYS A 132 20.46 16.09 4.07
C LYS A 132 21.81 15.91 4.79
N ASP A 133 21.89 14.91 5.68
CA ASP A 133 23.04 14.72 6.58
C ASP A 133 23.97 13.60 6.12
N ILE A 134 23.44 12.57 5.44
CA ILE A 134 24.24 11.44 4.94
C ILE A 134 24.20 11.34 3.41
N THR A 135 25.33 10.93 2.83
CA THR A 135 25.43 10.73 1.38
C THR A 135 24.82 9.39 0.96
N ARG A 136 24.54 9.23 -0.35
CA ARG A 136 24.10 7.95 -0.91
C ARG A 136 25.14 6.85 -0.66
N GLU A 137 26.41 7.17 -0.84
CA GLU A 137 27.53 6.24 -0.67
C GLU A 137 27.60 5.76 0.78
N GLU A 138 27.45 6.69 1.74
CA GLU A 138 27.37 6.36 3.15
C GLU A 138 26.15 5.48 3.48
N PHE A 139 24.98 5.77 2.90
CA PHE A 139 23.81 4.91 3.05
C PHE A 139 24.08 3.47 2.58
N VAL A 140 24.74 3.32 1.41
CA VAL A 140 25.09 2.01 0.86
C VAL A 140 26.03 1.25 1.78
N GLU A 141 27.09 1.88 2.29
CA GLU A 141 28.05 1.21 3.18
C GLU A 141 27.45 0.86 4.54
N ARG A 142 26.65 1.75 5.13
CA ARG A 142 26.13 1.58 6.50
C ARG A 142 24.88 0.73 6.59
N PHE A 143 23.99 0.80 5.60
CA PHE A 143 22.66 0.17 5.68
C PHE A 143 22.44 -0.89 4.62
N GLU A 144 22.72 -0.59 3.35
CA GLU A 144 22.41 -1.52 2.26
C GLU A 144 23.30 -2.77 2.28
N LYS A 145 24.62 -2.58 2.32
CA LYS A 145 25.59 -3.69 2.34
C LYS A 145 25.53 -4.52 3.62
N THR A 146 25.30 -3.86 4.76
CA THR A 146 25.21 -4.51 6.07
C THR A 146 23.85 -5.15 6.31
N ARG A 147 22.85 -4.88 5.45
CA ARG A 147 21.45 -5.29 5.60
C ARG A 147 20.87 -4.77 6.92
N THR A 148 21.13 -3.51 7.24
CA THR A 148 20.61 -2.83 8.43
C THR A 148 19.40 -1.97 8.06
N PRO A 149 18.21 -2.21 8.63
CA PRO A 149 17.04 -1.38 8.37
C PRO A 149 17.22 -0.01 9.01
N CYS A 150 16.67 1.03 8.38
CA CYS A 150 16.66 2.38 8.91
C CYS A 150 15.39 3.12 8.49
N VAL A 151 15.12 4.22 9.19
CA VAL A 151 14.09 5.18 8.81
C VAL A 151 14.79 6.38 8.20
N ILE A 152 14.31 6.84 7.05
CA ILE A 152 14.92 7.92 6.28
C ILE A 152 13.99 9.13 6.31
N THR A 153 14.53 10.30 6.64
CA THR A 153 13.78 11.57 6.71
C THR A 153 14.20 12.51 5.59
N ASP A 154 13.39 13.56 5.36
CA ASP A 154 13.65 14.66 4.42
C ASP A 154 13.71 14.27 2.93
N ALA A 155 13.49 12.99 2.59
CA ALA A 155 13.50 12.49 1.22
C ALA A 155 12.28 12.91 0.38
N MET A 156 11.26 13.48 1.03
CA MET A 156 9.95 13.79 0.44
C MET A 156 9.68 15.29 0.29
N ASP A 157 10.62 16.18 0.66
CA ASP A 157 10.41 17.65 0.72
C ASP A 157 9.93 18.28 -0.59
N GLY A 158 10.19 17.64 -1.74
CA GLY A 158 9.73 18.10 -3.06
C GLY A 158 8.50 17.36 -3.62
N TRP A 159 7.90 16.44 -2.86
CA TRP A 159 6.81 15.61 -3.36
C TRP A 159 5.48 16.32 -3.24
N SER A 160 4.83 16.59 -4.37
CA SER A 160 3.52 17.23 -4.39
C SER A 160 2.41 16.36 -3.77
N CYS A 161 2.61 15.04 -3.65
CA CYS A 161 1.70 14.17 -2.88
C CYS A 161 1.86 14.30 -1.36
N TYR A 162 2.99 14.81 -0.87
CA TYR A 162 3.27 14.93 0.56
C TYR A 162 2.96 16.31 1.12
N ASP A 163 3.21 17.36 0.34
CA ASP A 163 2.86 18.73 0.71
C ASP A 163 1.33 18.88 0.89
N GLU A 164 0.86 19.06 2.13
CA GLU A 164 -0.57 19.22 2.45
C GLU A 164 -1.23 20.43 1.76
N SER A 165 -0.43 21.43 1.38
CA SER A 165 -0.93 22.61 0.66
C SER A 165 -1.12 22.37 -0.84
N SER A 166 -0.50 21.29 -1.37
CA SER A 166 -0.58 20.95 -2.78
C SER A 166 -1.96 20.37 -3.15
N PRO A 167 -2.54 20.74 -4.31
CA PRO A 167 -3.76 20.10 -4.81
C PRO A 167 -3.55 18.62 -5.17
N ARG A 168 -2.29 18.16 -5.24
CA ARG A 168 -1.90 16.77 -5.50
C ARG A 168 -1.63 15.99 -4.22
N TYR A 169 -1.77 16.58 -3.02
CA TYR A 169 -1.63 15.88 -1.75
C TYR A 169 -2.44 14.57 -1.75
N TRP A 170 -1.83 13.46 -1.34
CA TRP A 170 -2.51 12.19 -1.29
C TRP A 170 -3.31 12.06 0.01
N SER A 171 -4.62 12.29 -0.14
CA SER A 171 -5.65 11.93 0.82
C SER A 171 -6.77 11.14 0.12
N VAL A 172 -7.60 10.45 0.89
CA VAL A 172 -8.78 9.74 0.35
C VAL A 172 -9.68 10.68 -0.44
N ASP A 173 -9.86 11.90 0.05
CA ASP A 173 -10.71 12.91 -0.58
C ASP A 173 -10.08 13.45 -1.87
N ASN A 174 -8.77 13.72 -1.89
CA ASN A 174 -8.08 14.20 -3.08
C ASN A 174 -8.03 13.14 -4.18
N LEU A 175 -7.71 11.88 -3.82
CA LEU A 175 -7.76 10.78 -4.78
C LEU A 175 -9.19 10.53 -5.28
N THR A 176 -10.21 10.74 -4.44
CA THR A 176 -11.61 10.62 -4.89
C THR A 176 -12.02 11.74 -5.84
N ARG A 177 -11.53 12.98 -5.64
CA ARG A 177 -11.73 14.08 -6.59
C ARG A 177 -11.08 13.79 -7.95
N ARG A 178 -9.84 13.30 -7.94
CA ARG A 178 -9.05 13.04 -9.17
C ARG A 178 -9.47 11.75 -9.90
N PHE A 179 -9.78 10.70 -9.16
CA PHE A 179 -9.94 9.34 -9.69
C PHE A 179 -11.27 8.68 -9.31
N ARG A 180 -12.32 9.48 -9.12
CA ARG A 180 -13.65 9.09 -8.59
C ARG A 180 -14.17 7.74 -9.09
N ASP A 181 -14.13 7.52 -10.41
CA ASP A 181 -14.69 6.34 -11.08
C ASP A 181 -13.65 5.27 -11.46
N VAL A 182 -12.38 5.52 -11.15
CA VAL A 182 -11.28 4.58 -11.38
C VAL A 182 -11.33 3.48 -10.34
N LYS A 183 -11.11 2.24 -10.80
CA LYS A 183 -10.99 1.05 -9.94
C LYS A 183 -9.57 0.89 -9.38
N PHE A 184 -9.43 0.67 -8.09
CA PHE A 184 -8.19 0.29 -7.40
C PHE A 184 -8.30 -1.14 -6.85
N LYS A 185 -7.20 -1.89 -6.84
CA LYS A 185 -7.11 -3.22 -6.21
C LYS A 185 -7.22 -3.10 -4.70
N VAL A 186 -8.17 -3.83 -4.13
CA VAL A 186 -8.46 -3.90 -2.67
C VAL A 186 -8.29 -5.31 -2.08
N GLY A 187 -7.83 -6.25 -2.90
CA GLY A 187 -7.57 -7.64 -2.54
C GLY A 187 -7.48 -8.54 -3.78
N SER A 188 -7.46 -9.85 -3.56
CA SER A 188 -7.54 -10.88 -4.58
C SER A 188 -8.63 -11.89 -4.19
N ASP A 189 -9.22 -12.58 -5.16
CA ASP A 189 -10.09 -13.72 -4.88
C ASP A 189 -9.32 -15.04 -4.79
N ASP A 190 -10.05 -16.12 -4.55
CA ASP A 190 -9.51 -17.47 -4.28
C ASP A 190 -8.63 -17.99 -5.44
N ASP A 191 -8.93 -17.57 -6.68
CA ASP A 191 -8.16 -17.89 -7.89
C ASP A 191 -6.99 -16.91 -8.13
N GLY A 192 -6.80 -15.93 -7.23
CA GLY A 192 -5.76 -14.92 -7.30
C GLY A 192 -6.07 -13.72 -8.21
N TYR A 193 -7.27 -13.62 -8.78
CA TYR A 193 -7.66 -12.47 -9.58
C TYR A 193 -7.91 -11.24 -8.71
N ALA A 194 -7.43 -10.09 -9.18
CA ALA A 194 -7.55 -8.85 -8.42
C ALA A 194 -9.01 -8.39 -8.28
N VAL A 195 -9.45 -8.24 -7.03
CA VAL A 195 -10.73 -7.62 -6.66
C VAL A 195 -10.54 -6.12 -6.57
N ARG A 196 -11.46 -5.36 -7.17
CA ARG A 196 -11.33 -3.90 -7.29
C ARG A 196 -12.60 -3.15 -6.94
N LEU A 197 -12.43 -2.00 -6.32
CA LEU A 197 -13.49 -1.03 -6.05
C LEU A 197 -13.18 0.30 -6.72
N LYS A 198 -14.23 1.04 -7.11
CA LYS A 198 -14.07 2.43 -7.57
C LYS A 198 -13.61 3.30 -6.40
N MET A 199 -12.79 4.32 -6.64
CA MET A 199 -12.28 5.20 -5.59
C MET A 199 -13.40 5.79 -4.72
N LYS A 200 -14.52 6.22 -5.32
CA LYS A 200 -15.71 6.68 -4.58
C LYS A 200 -16.34 5.64 -3.65
N HIS A 201 -16.26 4.35 -4.00
CA HIS A 201 -16.75 3.27 -3.12
C HIS A 201 -15.74 2.97 -2.02
N ILE A 202 -14.43 3.14 -2.29
CA ILE A 202 -13.40 3.03 -1.27
C ILE A 202 -13.57 4.17 -0.25
N GLN A 203 -13.75 5.41 -0.68
CA GLN A 203 -14.04 6.53 0.24
C GLN A 203 -15.27 6.24 1.11
N ARG A 204 -16.37 5.73 0.53
CA ARG A 204 -17.54 5.34 1.34
C ARG A 204 -17.20 4.22 2.31
N TYR A 205 -16.50 3.17 1.87
CA TYR A 205 -16.06 2.07 2.74
C TYR A 205 -15.25 2.55 3.95
N LEU A 206 -14.33 3.49 3.73
CA LEU A 206 -13.46 4.04 4.78
C LEU A 206 -14.19 4.96 5.77
N ASN A 207 -15.31 5.57 5.36
CA ASN A 207 -16.03 6.57 6.16
C ASN A 207 -17.37 6.04 6.72
N ASP A 208 -17.81 4.85 6.35
CA ASP A 208 -19.09 4.29 6.77
C ASP A 208 -18.95 3.53 8.11
N PRO A 209 -19.70 3.91 9.17
CA PRO A 209 -19.64 3.27 10.49
C PRO A 209 -19.85 1.74 10.46
N VAL A 210 -20.59 1.22 9.49
CA VAL A 210 -20.80 -0.24 9.36
C VAL A 210 -19.50 -0.94 8.97
N HIS A 211 -18.71 -0.31 8.11
CA HIS A 211 -17.50 -0.89 7.52
C HIS A 211 -16.24 -0.57 8.32
N THR A 212 -16.21 0.58 9.00
CA THR A 212 -15.12 0.94 9.93
C THR A 212 -15.02 0.02 11.16
N ARG A 213 -15.95 -0.93 11.32
CA ARG A 213 -15.95 -1.96 12.36
C ARG A 213 -15.31 -3.29 11.94
N ASP A 214 -14.89 -3.41 10.68
CA ASP A 214 -14.23 -4.62 10.20
C ASP A 214 -12.94 -4.89 11.00
N ASP A 215 -12.73 -6.12 11.43
CA ASP A 215 -11.57 -6.52 12.24
C ASP A 215 -10.27 -6.29 11.46
N SER A 216 -10.21 -6.82 10.24
CA SER A 216 -9.15 -6.57 9.26
C SER A 216 -9.75 -5.96 7.99
N PRO A 217 -9.87 -4.62 7.90
CA PRO A 217 -10.51 -3.95 6.78
C PRO A 217 -9.82 -4.21 5.43
N MET A 218 -10.59 -4.15 4.33
CA MET A 218 -10.04 -4.19 2.96
C MET A 218 -8.97 -3.10 2.79
N TYR A 219 -7.88 -3.48 2.12
CA TYR A 219 -6.68 -2.66 2.01
C TYR A 219 -6.35 -2.40 0.53
N ALA A 220 -6.24 -1.13 0.13
CA ALA A 220 -5.86 -0.81 -1.24
C ALA A 220 -4.36 -1.06 -1.43
N PHE A 221 -4.01 -1.96 -2.35
CA PHE A 221 -2.64 -2.35 -2.67
C PHE A 221 -2.55 -2.57 -4.18
N ASP A 222 -2.28 -1.50 -4.94
CA ASP A 222 -2.36 -1.52 -6.41
C ASP A 222 -1.08 -1.01 -7.05
N GLY A 223 -0.44 -1.88 -7.85
CA GLY A 223 0.74 -1.51 -8.63
C GLY A 223 0.42 -1.10 -10.06
N ASN A 224 -0.75 -1.50 -10.57
CA ASN A 224 -1.11 -1.24 -11.97
C ASN A 224 -1.51 0.22 -12.20
N VAL A 225 -1.75 1.00 -11.13
CA VAL A 225 -2.13 2.41 -11.24
C VAL A 225 -1.05 3.25 -11.93
N PHE A 226 0.21 2.86 -11.81
CA PHE A 226 1.32 3.58 -12.43
C PHE A 226 1.48 3.29 -13.93
N ASP A 227 0.88 2.22 -14.43
CA ASP A 227 0.95 1.83 -15.84
C ASP A 227 -0.33 2.13 -16.63
N ARG A 228 -1.41 2.50 -15.95
CA ARG A 228 -2.73 2.75 -16.57
C ARG A 228 -2.86 4.20 -16.97
N GLU A 229 -3.29 4.45 -18.20
CA GLU A 229 -3.50 5.80 -18.74
C GLU A 229 -4.32 6.71 -17.81
N ALA A 230 -5.38 6.17 -17.21
CA ALA A 230 -6.28 6.93 -16.33
C ALA A 230 -5.65 7.36 -14.99
N THR A 231 -4.49 6.81 -14.61
CA THR A 231 -3.86 7.04 -13.29
C THR A 231 -2.35 7.24 -13.36
N LYS A 232 -1.73 7.13 -14.54
CA LYS A 232 -0.26 7.25 -14.68
C LYS A 232 0.27 8.61 -14.21
N GLU A 233 -0.56 9.65 -14.18
CA GLU A 233 -0.22 10.96 -13.60
C GLU A 233 0.12 10.91 -12.10
N LEU A 234 -0.18 9.82 -11.39
CA LEU A 234 0.30 9.58 -10.03
C LEU A 234 1.84 9.50 -9.96
N LEU A 235 2.50 9.18 -11.09
CA LEU A 235 3.96 9.19 -11.20
C LEU A 235 4.55 10.59 -11.16
N ASP A 236 3.76 11.62 -11.50
CA ASP A 236 4.20 13.00 -11.47
C ASP A 236 4.12 13.58 -10.05
N ASP A 237 3.46 12.88 -9.12
CA ASP A 237 3.22 13.39 -7.77
C ASP A 237 4.43 13.18 -6.83
N PHE A 238 5.35 12.27 -7.17
CA PHE A 238 6.54 11.92 -6.38
C PHE A 238 7.73 11.54 -7.27
N SER A 239 8.94 11.55 -6.70
CA SER A 239 10.17 11.09 -7.37
C SER A 239 10.78 9.90 -6.63
N ILE A 240 11.62 9.11 -7.30
CA ILE A 240 12.38 8.05 -6.61
C ILE A 240 13.58 8.73 -5.94
N PRO A 241 13.77 8.60 -4.61
CA PRO A 241 14.93 9.16 -3.94
C PRO A 241 16.23 8.61 -4.55
N ASP A 242 17.28 9.42 -4.55
CA ASP A 242 18.56 9.09 -5.18
C ASP A 242 19.17 7.78 -4.66
N TRP A 243 18.91 7.46 -3.39
CA TRP A 243 19.38 6.25 -2.74
C TRP A 243 18.75 4.98 -3.33
N PHE A 244 17.58 5.10 -3.97
CA PHE A 244 16.81 3.99 -4.54
C PHE A 244 16.70 4.04 -6.07
N LYS A 245 17.48 4.90 -6.74
CA LYS A 245 17.44 5.04 -8.21
C LYS A 245 17.97 3.82 -8.96
N GLU A 246 18.90 3.06 -8.35
CA GLU A 246 19.35 1.82 -8.96
C GLU A 246 18.29 0.73 -8.79
N ASP A 247 17.78 0.23 -9.91
CA ASP A 247 16.81 -0.85 -9.95
C ASP A 247 17.17 -1.81 -11.09
N LEU A 248 17.90 -2.86 -10.77
CA LEU A 248 18.45 -3.79 -11.76
C LEU A 248 17.36 -4.63 -12.45
N PHE A 249 16.18 -4.77 -11.86
CA PHE A 249 15.04 -5.44 -12.51
C PHE A 249 14.51 -4.66 -13.72
N GLN A 250 14.84 -3.37 -13.85
CA GLN A 250 14.50 -2.60 -15.05
C GLN A 250 15.04 -3.25 -16.34
N TYR A 251 16.19 -3.93 -16.26
CA TYR A 251 16.84 -4.59 -17.40
C TYR A 251 16.14 -5.89 -17.84
N VAL A 252 15.20 -6.42 -17.05
CA VAL A 252 14.31 -7.52 -17.49
C VAL A 252 13.32 -7.02 -18.56
N GLY A 253 13.01 -5.72 -18.52
CA GLY A 253 12.03 -5.07 -19.37
C GLY A 253 10.67 -4.94 -18.68
N HIS A 254 10.01 -3.80 -18.92
CA HIS A 254 8.76 -3.38 -18.26
C HIS A 254 7.66 -4.45 -18.23
N LYS A 255 7.43 -5.15 -19.36
CA LYS A 255 6.38 -6.19 -19.44
C LYS A 255 6.72 -7.50 -18.73
N ARG A 256 7.99 -7.77 -18.42
CA ARG A 256 8.47 -9.07 -17.94
C ARG A 256 8.99 -9.04 -16.50
N ARG A 257 9.37 -7.86 -16.01
CA ARG A 257 9.77 -7.70 -14.62
C ARG A 257 8.60 -8.04 -13.68
N PRO A 258 8.87 -8.52 -12.46
CA PRO A 258 7.84 -8.63 -11.43
C PRO A 258 7.21 -7.25 -11.12
N PRO A 259 5.96 -7.20 -10.64
CA PRO A 259 5.40 -6.00 -10.02
C PRO A 259 6.33 -5.54 -8.89
N TYR A 260 6.58 -4.24 -8.82
CA TYR A 260 7.66 -3.70 -7.99
C TYR A 260 7.31 -2.39 -7.30
N ARG A 261 6.15 -1.80 -7.58
CA ARG A 261 5.74 -0.49 -7.08
C ARG A 261 4.26 -0.51 -6.81
N TRP A 262 3.84 0.01 -5.66
CA TRP A 262 2.44 0.02 -5.25
C TRP A 262 2.07 1.33 -4.58
N ILE A 263 0.90 1.86 -4.92
CA ILE A 263 0.19 2.77 -4.03
C ILE A 263 -0.49 1.90 -2.98
N VAL A 264 -0.39 2.31 -1.72
CA VAL A 264 -0.92 1.54 -0.61
C VAL A 264 -1.63 2.43 0.39
N PHE A 265 -2.92 2.18 0.61
CA PHE A 265 -3.70 3.00 1.55
C PHE A 265 -4.86 2.22 2.16
N GLY A 266 -5.21 2.55 3.39
CA GLY A 266 -6.22 1.84 4.16
C GLY A 266 -6.52 2.47 5.51
N PRO A 267 -7.59 2.02 6.17
CA PRO A 267 -7.99 2.51 7.49
C PRO A 267 -7.13 1.88 8.61
N PRO A 268 -7.31 2.31 9.86
CA PRO A 268 -6.78 1.59 11.02
C PRO A 268 -7.06 0.08 10.95
N ARG A 269 -6.18 -0.73 11.54
CA ARG A 269 -6.23 -2.21 11.60
C ARG A 269 -5.91 -2.95 10.30
N SER A 270 -6.02 -2.28 9.15
CA SER A 270 -5.52 -2.86 7.90
C SER A 270 -3.98 -2.92 7.89
N GLY A 271 -3.39 -3.71 7.00
CA GLY A 271 -1.94 -3.81 6.88
C GLY A 271 -1.48 -5.10 6.21
N SER A 272 -0.20 -5.42 6.37
CA SER A 272 0.43 -6.64 5.85
C SER A 272 0.93 -7.52 6.99
N SER A 273 0.49 -8.78 7.03
CA SER A 273 1.00 -9.78 7.99
C SER A 273 2.51 -10.02 7.79
N VAL A 274 3.16 -10.63 8.79
CA VAL A 274 4.62 -10.82 8.79
C VAL A 274 5.10 -11.52 7.51
N HIS A 275 6.10 -11.02 6.80
CA HIS A 275 6.58 -11.67 5.57
C HIS A 275 8.03 -11.26 5.27
N ILE A 276 8.63 -11.94 4.29
CA ILE A 276 9.87 -11.52 3.66
C ILE A 276 9.53 -11.15 2.22
N ASP A 277 10.11 -10.04 1.74
CA ASP A 277 9.95 -9.63 0.35
C ASP A 277 10.47 -10.68 -0.65
N PRO A 278 9.80 -10.85 -1.80
CA PRO A 278 10.13 -11.90 -2.75
C PRO A 278 11.47 -11.65 -3.45
N LEU A 279 12.06 -12.72 -3.97
CA LEU A 279 13.26 -12.69 -4.82
C LEU A 279 14.50 -12.00 -4.20
N ALA A 280 14.61 -11.98 -2.87
CA ALA A 280 15.66 -11.25 -2.13
C ALA A 280 15.74 -9.76 -2.51
N THR A 281 14.61 -9.16 -2.89
CA THR A 281 14.56 -7.70 -3.05
C THR A 281 14.60 -7.02 -1.69
N SER A 282 15.23 -5.86 -1.65
CA SER A 282 14.99 -4.87 -0.59
C SER A 282 13.77 -4.03 -0.96
N ALA A 283 13.19 -3.35 0.00
CA ALA A 283 12.08 -2.44 -0.21
C ALA A 283 12.28 -1.10 0.49
N TRP A 284 11.64 -0.07 -0.06
CA TRP A 284 11.41 1.18 0.66
C TRP A 284 9.91 1.48 0.71
N ASN A 285 9.44 2.07 1.81
CA ASN A 285 8.04 2.43 2.01
C ASN A 285 7.95 3.88 2.49
N ALA A 286 7.53 4.79 1.62
CA ALA A 286 7.36 6.20 1.91
C ALA A 286 5.95 6.47 2.44
N LEU A 287 5.84 6.95 3.69
CA LEU A 287 4.57 7.23 4.34
C LEU A 287 4.18 8.69 4.15
N ILE A 288 3.09 8.91 3.42
CA ILE A 288 2.61 10.25 3.06
C ILE A 288 1.67 10.80 4.12
N SER A 289 0.79 9.96 4.67
CA SER A 289 -0.15 10.34 5.73
C SER A 289 -0.48 9.17 6.65
N GLY A 290 -0.88 9.49 7.89
CA GLY A 290 -1.16 8.53 8.96
C GLY A 290 0.11 7.94 9.59
N ARG A 291 -0.06 6.90 10.42
CA ARG A 291 1.06 6.18 11.08
C ARG A 291 1.01 4.68 10.80
N LYS A 292 2.18 4.08 10.64
CA LYS A 292 2.35 2.62 10.49
C LYS A 292 3.19 2.09 11.64
N ARG A 293 2.79 0.97 12.24
CA ARG A 293 3.61 0.20 13.18
C ARG A 293 4.27 -0.95 12.45
N TRP A 294 5.57 -1.11 12.64
CA TRP A 294 6.37 -2.17 12.05
C TRP A 294 6.93 -3.07 13.15
N ALA A 295 6.99 -4.36 12.89
CA ALA A 295 7.78 -5.31 13.66
C ALA A 295 8.73 -6.04 12.72
N LEU A 296 10.04 -5.87 12.88
CA LEU A 296 11.06 -6.48 12.03
C LEU A 296 11.91 -7.51 12.79
N TYR A 297 12.30 -8.60 12.13
CA TYR A 297 13.21 -9.60 12.67
C TYR A 297 14.38 -9.85 11.73
N PRO A 298 15.63 -9.92 12.25
CA PRO A 298 16.80 -10.06 11.41
C PRO A 298 16.80 -11.35 10.56
N PRO A 299 17.40 -11.33 9.36
CA PRO A 299 17.53 -12.51 8.52
C PRO A 299 18.21 -13.66 9.27
N GLY A 300 17.70 -14.87 9.09
CA GLY A 300 18.27 -16.09 9.71
C GLY A 300 17.92 -16.29 11.19
N THR A 301 17.24 -15.34 11.85
CA THR A 301 16.85 -15.49 13.26
C THR A 301 15.49 -16.17 13.46
N MET A 302 14.64 -16.16 12.43
CA MET A 302 13.30 -16.73 12.46
C MET A 302 13.06 -17.59 11.22
N ASP A 303 12.32 -18.68 11.41
CA ASP A 303 11.71 -19.43 10.33
C ASP A 303 10.18 -19.24 10.29
N LYS A 304 9.57 -19.66 9.17
CA LYS A 304 8.13 -19.50 8.96
C LYS A 304 7.29 -20.23 10.03
N PRO A 305 7.57 -21.49 10.40
CA PRO A 305 6.84 -22.16 11.49
C PRO A 305 6.91 -21.42 12.83
N THR A 306 8.04 -20.78 13.15
CA THR A 306 8.22 -20.04 14.40
C THR A 306 7.42 -18.74 14.43
N ILE A 307 7.46 -17.96 13.35
CA ILE A 307 6.83 -16.63 13.30
C ILE A 307 5.38 -16.64 12.76
N LYS A 308 4.99 -17.74 12.11
CA LYS A 308 3.62 -18.05 11.64
C LYS A 308 3.26 -19.52 11.92
N PRO A 309 3.11 -19.92 13.19
CA PRO A 309 2.71 -21.27 13.50
C PRO A 309 1.30 -21.57 12.99
N ARG A 310 1.07 -22.81 12.53
CA ARG A 310 -0.26 -23.28 12.12
C ARG A 310 -1.15 -23.47 13.35
N GLY A 311 -2.48 -23.39 13.16
CA GLY A 311 -3.46 -23.76 14.19
C GLY A 311 -3.70 -22.74 15.32
N ILE A 312 -3.08 -21.56 15.27
CA ILE A 312 -3.31 -20.49 16.26
C ILE A 312 -4.20 -19.35 15.72
N GLY A 313 -4.89 -19.56 14.60
CA GLY A 313 -5.79 -18.57 14.00
C GLY A 313 -5.07 -17.36 13.39
N LEU A 314 -3.87 -17.56 12.83
CA LEU A 314 -3.21 -16.53 12.01
C LEU A 314 -3.78 -16.57 10.59
N ASP A 315 -4.84 -15.81 10.34
CA ASP A 315 -5.58 -15.80 9.07
C ASP A 315 -4.90 -14.95 7.97
N GLY A 316 -3.57 -14.82 8.01
CA GLY A 316 -2.80 -14.00 7.07
C GLY A 316 -2.99 -12.49 7.22
N GLU A 317 -3.70 -12.05 8.27
CA GLU A 317 -3.98 -10.64 8.56
C GLU A 317 -2.91 -10.01 9.45
N SER A 318 -2.68 -8.71 9.26
CA SER A 318 -1.71 -7.97 10.08
C SER A 318 -2.17 -7.84 11.53
N ILE A 319 -3.39 -7.34 11.74
CA ILE A 319 -3.93 -7.13 13.09
C ILE A 319 -3.98 -8.41 13.92
N THR A 320 -4.35 -9.53 13.30
CA THR A 320 -4.39 -10.82 13.98
C THR A 320 -2.99 -11.29 14.37
N TRP A 321 -1.97 -11.02 13.56
CA TRP A 321 -0.58 -11.28 13.95
C TRP A 321 -0.13 -10.41 15.14
N PHE A 322 -0.45 -9.10 15.13
CA PHE A 322 -0.13 -8.19 16.24
C PHE A 322 -0.89 -8.51 17.54
N ASN A 323 -2.09 -9.11 17.48
CA ASN A 323 -2.85 -9.52 18.66
C ASN A 323 -2.44 -10.89 19.21
N VAL A 324 -2.08 -11.84 18.33
CA VAL A 324 -1.90 -13.24 18.75
C VAL A 324 -0.43 -13.61 18.84
N MET A 325 0.38 -13.21 17.86
CA MET A 325 1.77 -13.65 17.75
C MET A 325 2.74 -12.65 18.39
N TYR A 326 2.60 -11.35 18.10
CA TYR A 326 3.50 -10.32 18.64
C TYR A 326 3.63 -10.37 20.18
N PRO A 327 2.55 -10.53 20.99
CA PRO A 327 2.70 -10.57 22.44
C PRO A 327 3.56 -11.75 22.92
N ARG A 328 3.64 -12.83 22.13
CA ARG A 328 4.48 -14.00 22.43
C ARG A 328 5.96 -13.69 22.17
N THR A 329 6.27 -12.85 21.17
CA THR A 329 7.65 -12.58 20.74
C THR A 329 8.40 -11.57 21.63
N VAL A 330 7.70 -10.96 22.58
CA VAL A 330 8.28 -10.02 23.56
C VAL A 330 8.40 -10.61 24.97
N THR A 331 8.07 -11.90 25.14
CA THR A 331 8.12 -12.59 26.45
C THR A 331 9.54 -13.01 26.83
N GLU A 332 9.77 -13.24 28.13
CA GLU A 332 11.01 -13.87 28.61
C GLU A 332 11.15 -15.32 28.13
N GLU A 333 10.05 -16.04 27.92
CA GLU A 333 10.08 -17.39 27.33
C GLU A 333 10.65 -17.35 25.90
N TRP A 334 10.26 -16.37 25.09
CA TRP A 334 10.80 -16.18 23.75
C TRP A 334 12.31 -15.93 23.77
N LYS A 335 12.76 -15.02 24.64
CA LYS A 335 14.19 -14.73 24.83
C LYS A 335 14.96 -15.95 25.32
N SER A 336 14.37 -16.75 26.21
CA SER A 336 15.00 -17.96 26.75
C SER A 336 15.26 -19.04 25.69
N LYS A 337 14.53 -19.01 24.57
CA LYS A 337 14.74 -19.87 23.39
C LYS A 337 15.85 -19.35 22.47
N GLY A 338 16.53 -18.26 22.83
CA GLY A 338 17.55 -17.60 22.01
C GLY A 338 16.97 -16.82 20.82
N LEU A 339 15.66 -16.56 20.82
CA LEU A 339 14.98 -15.84 19.75
C LEU A 339 14.99 -14.33 20.05
N PRO A 340 15.40 -13.47 19.10
CA PRO A 340 15.43 -12.02 19.33
C PRO A 340 14.00 -11.45 19.40
N PRO A 341 13.77 -10.42 20.24
CA PRO A 341 12.55 -9.64 20.18
C PRO A 341 12.46 -8.86 18.84
N PRO A 342 11.27 -8.40 18.43
CA PRO A 342 11.12 -7.57 17.25
C PRO A 342 11.82 -6.22 17.40
N ILE A 343 12.34 -5.69 16.29
CA ILE A 343 12.54 -4.25 16.13
C ILE A 343 11.16 -3.63 15.89
N ASP A 344 10.59 -3.03 16.93
CA ASP A 344 9.27 -2.38 16.88
C ASP A 344 9.41 -0.87 16.65
N VAL A 345 8.82 -0.35 15.58
CA VAL A 345 8.94 1.07 15.20
C VAL A 345 7.63 1.63 14.69
N ILE A 346 7.33 2.86 15.12
CA ILE A 346 6.28 3.69 14.52
C ILE A 346 6.91 4.56 13.43
N GLN A 347 6.39 4.41 12.22
CA GLN A 347 6.67 5.25 11.07
C GLN A 347 5.65 6.39 11.03
N HIS A 348 6.14 7.61 10.85
CA HIS A 348 5.38 8.86 10.78
C HIS A 348 5.30 9.41 9.34
N PRO A 349 4.35 10.32 9.05
CA PRO A 349 4.31 11.02 7.77
C PRO A 349 5.66 11.71 7.47
N GLY A 350 6.11 11.65 6.22
CA GLY A 350 7.41 12.19 5.82
C GLY A 350 8.58 11.21 5.95
N GLU A 351 8.37 10.07 6.62
CA GLU A 351 9.41 9.06 6.81
C GLU A 351 9.35 7.96 5.73
N ILE A 352 10.52 7.50 5.30
CA ILE A 352 10.68 6.32 4.43
C ILE A 352 11.31 5.18 5.23
N MET A 353 10.60 4.06 5.38
CA MET A 353 11.17 2.84 5.96
C MET A 353 12.02 2.11 4.90
N PHE A 354 13.30 1.87 5.16
CA PHE A 354 14.15 0.98 4.37
C PHE A 354 14.16 -0.43 4.99
N VAL A 355 13.75 -1.42 4.18
CA VAL A 355 13.69 -2.83 4.57
C VAL A 355 14.69 -3.61 3.71
N PRO A 356 15.81 -4.07 4.27
CA PRO A 356 16.79 -4.85 3.52
C PRO A 356 16.26 -6.25 3.19
N ASP A 357 16.84 -6.87 2.15
CA ASP A 357 16.50 -8.23 1.76
C ASP A 357 16.56 -9.22 2.94
N GLY A 358 15.59 -10.15 3.01
CA GLY A 358 15.58 -11.25 3.96
C GLY A 358 15.05 -10.92 5.37
N TRP A 359 14.69 -9.67 5.66
CA TRP A 359 14.07 -9.29 6.94
C TRP A 359 12.60 -9.73 6.98
N TRP A 360 12.22 -10.47 8.03
CA TRP A 360 10.80 -10.68 8.32
C TRP A 360 10.22 -9.37 8.83
N HIS A 361 9.09 -8.94 8.30
CA HIS A 361 8.45 -7.71 8.74
C HIS A 361 6.92 -7.77 8.66
N ALA A 362 6.24 -7.26 9.70
CA ALA A 362 4.79 -7.06 9.76
C ALA A 362 4.49 -5.56 9.83
N VAL A 363 3.38 -5.12 9.22
CA VAL A 363 2.99 -3.71 9.16
C VAL A 363 1.52 -3.55 9.51
N LEU A 364 1.21 -2.75 10.53
CA LEU A 364 -0.15 -2.39 10.95
C LEU A 364 -0.40 -0.90 10.73
N ASN A 365 -1.49 -0.56 10.06
CA ASN A 365 -1.94 0.82 9.94
C ASN A 365 -2.64 1.23 11.23
N LEU A 366 -2.13 2.26 11.89
CA LEU A 366 -2.70 2.78 13.14
C LEU A 366 -3.80 3.81 12.87
N ASP A 367 -3.65 4.54 11.76
CA ASP A 367 -4.58 5.57 11.28
C ASP A 367 -5.05 5.23 9.86
N HIS A 368 -5.82 6.13 9.25
CA HIS A 368 -5.92 6.16 7.79
C HIS A 368 -4.55 6.50 7.20
N THR A 369 -3.97 5.57 6.45
CA THR A 369 -2.63 5.75 5.88
C THR A 369 -2.67 5.87 4.37
N MET A 370 -1.79 6.69 3.80
CA MET A 370 -1.41 6.65 2.39
C MET A 370 0.09 6.53 2.25
N ALA A 371 0.55 5.64 1.37
CA ALA A 371 1.96 5.38 1.14
C ALA A 371 2.23 4.96 -0.30
N VAL A 372 3.49 5.09 -0.71
CA VAL A 372 4.03 4.43 -1.90
C VAL A 372 5.22 3.57 -1.48
N THR A 373 5.29 2.36 -2.01
CA THR A 373 6.36 1.42 -1.68
C THR A 373 6.89 0.74 -2.93
N GLN A 374 8.18 0.45 -2.95
CA GLN A 374 8.81 -0.27 -4.05
C GLN A 374 9.82 -1.30 -3.58
N ASN A 375 9.80 -2.44 -4.27
CA ASN A 375 10.85 -3.43 -4.19
C ASN A 375 11.88 -3.14 -5.27
N PHE A 376 13.15 -3.22 -4.90
CA PHE A 376 14.26 -2.91 -5.79
C PHE A 376 15.41 -3.88 -5.61
N SER A 377 16.28 -3.89 -6.61
CA SER A 377 17.53 -4.67 -6.61
C SER A 377 18.65 -3.76 -7.04
N THR A 378 19.74 -3.77 -6.30
CA THR A 378 20.93 -2.95 -6.53
C THR A 378 22.16 -3.82 -6.70
N THR A 379 23.27 -3.17 -7.08
CA THR A 379 24.59 -3.78 -7.16
C THR A 379 25.01 -4.40 -5.83
N ALA A 380 24.68 -3.77 -4.68
CA ALA A 380 25.13 -4.20 -3.35
C ALA A 380 24.63 -5.60 -2.96
N ARG A 381 23.45 -6.00 -3.45
CA ARG A 381 22.79 -7.27 -3.11
C ARG A 381 22.42 -8.11 -4.35
N PHE A 382 23.04 -7.82 -5.49
CA PHE A 382 22.70 -8.47 -6.77
C PHE A 382 22.90 -9.98 -6.76
N ASP A 383 23.92 -10.48 -6.07
CA ASP A 383 24.24 -11.92 -5.98
C ASP A 383 23.06 -12.72 -5.40
N ALA A 384 22.46 -12.25 -4.32
CA ALA A 384 21.33 -12.88 -3.65
C ALA A 384 20.07 -12.82 -4.52
N VAL A 385 19.78 -11.65 -5.09
CA VAL A 385 18.64 -11.48 -6.02
C VAL A 385 18.79 -12.40 -7.23
N TRP A 386 19.98 -12.47 -7.83
CA TRP A 386 20.27 -13.33 -8.96
C TRP A 386 20.07 -14.81 -8.61
N ARG A 387 20.66 -15.31 -7.51
CA ARG A 387 20.52 -16.72 -7.11
C ARG A 387 19.05 -17.12 -6.95
N ILE A 388 18.28 -16.34 -6.21
CA ILE A 388 16.85 -16.65 -5.97
C ILE A 388 16.06 -16.51 -7.27
N THR A 389 16.31 -15.47 -8.06
CA THR A 389 15.62 -15.25 -9.34
C THR A 389 15.92 -16.33 -10.37
N HIS A 390 17.16 -16.79 -10.45
CA HIS A 390 17.59 -17.84 -11.36
C HIS A 390 16.89 -19.17 -11.03
N ARG A 391 16.76 -19.49 -9.74
CA ARG A 391 16.06 -20.67 -9.25
C ARG A 391 14.54 -20.56 -9.43
N ALA A 392 13.94 -19.46 -9.00
CA ALA A 392 12.48 -19.28 -8.98
C ALA A 392 11.89 -18.92 -10.35
N ARG A 393 12.66 -18.24 -11.21
CA ARG A 393 12.19 -17.70 -12.50
C ARG A 393 13.24 -17.88 -13.61
N PRO A 394 13.61 -19.13 -13.97
CA PRO A 394 14.74 -19.42 -14.85
C PRO A 394 14.64 -18.73 -16.22
N LYS A 395 13.48 -18.78 -16.88
CA LYS A 395 13.25 -18.12 -18.19
C LYS A 395 13.43 -16.60 -18.14
N MET A 396 13.06 -15.98 -17.03
CA MET A 396 13.23 -14.53 -16.83
C MET A 396 14.69 -14.20 -16.57
N SER A 397 15.35 -14.97 -15.71
CA SER A 397 16.77 -14.77 -15.36
C SER A 397 17.70 -14.87 -16.58
N LEU A 398 17.47 -15.82 -17.50
CA LEU A 398 18.29 -15.96 -18.71
C LEU A 398 18.20 -14.72 -19.61
N LYS A 399 17.01 -14.14 -19.74
CA LYS A 399 16.80 -12.90 -20.50
C LYS A 399 17.42 -11.70 -19.81
N TRP A 400 17.35 -11.68 -18.48
CA TRP A 400 18.00 -10.66 -17.68
C TRP A 400 19.52 -10.69 -17.86
N LEU A 401 20.14 -11.87 -17.74
CA LEU A 401 21.58 -12.06 -17.95
C LEU A 401 22.01 -11.66 -19.36
N ALA A 402 21.26 -12.04 -20.39
CA ALA A 402 21.54 -11.62 -21.76
C ALA A 402 21.56 -10.08 -21.90
N LYS A 403 20.68 -9.37 -21.19
CA LYS A 403 20.68 -7.90 -21.17
C LYS A 403 21.83 -7.34 -20.34
N LEU A 404 22.10 -7.91 -19.16
CA LEU A 404 23.20 -7.50 -18.28
C LEU A 404 24.56 -7.62 -18.98
N ARG A 405 24.79 -8.66 -19.79
CA ARG A 405 26.02 -8.80 -20.59
C ARG A 405 26.32 -7.61 -21.50
N VAL A 406 25.30 -6.84 -21.87
CA VAL A 406 25.45 -5.64 -22.69
C VAL A 406 25.56 -4.37 -21.84
N VAL A 407 24.71 -4.23 -20.81
CA VAL A 407 24.56 -2.95 -20.08
C VAL A 407 25.32 -2.88 -18.76
N ARG A 408 25.60 -4.03 -18.14
CA ARG A 408 26.31 -4.20 -16.86
C ARG A 408 27.16 -5.49 -16.88
N PRO A 409 28.24 -5.56 -17.69
CA PRO A 409 29.07 -6.75 -17.81
C PRO A 409 29.70 -7.18 -16.48
N ASP A 410 29.93 -6.22 -15.58
CA ASP A 410 30.36 -6.43 -14.20
C ASP A 410 29.39 -7.33 -13.43
N LEU A 411 28.08 -7.05 -13.51
CA LEU A 411 27.05 -7.87 -12.87
C LEU A 411 26.81 -9.18 -13.60
N ALA A 412 26.97 -9.21 -14.93
CA ALA A 412 26.90 -10.47 -15.67
C ALA A 412 28.00 -11.46 -15.22
N ALA A 413 29.21 -10.96 -14.95
CA ALA A 413 30.30 -11.77 -14.41
C ALA A 413 29.96 -12.30 -12.99
N VAL A 414 29.35 -11.48 -12.13
CA VAL A 414 28.84 -11.93 -10.82
C VAL A 414 27.82 -13.05 -11.00
N ALA A 415 26.87 -12.89 -11.92
CA ALA A 415 25.84 -13.89 -12.20
C ALA A 415 26.41 -15.22 -12.74
N ASP A 416 27.37 -15.17 -13.66
CA ASP A 416 28.04 -16.34 -14.23
C ASP A 416 28.93 -17.05 -13.20
N ALA A 417 29.49 -16.32 -12.22
CA ALA A 417 30.28 -16.87 -11.12
C ALA A 417 29.42 -17.54 -10.02
N GLN A 418 28.12 -17.27 -9.95
CA GLN A 418 27.26 -17.93 -8.97
C GLN A 418 27.08 -19.40 -9.34
N PRO A 419 27.40 -20.34 -8.43
CA PRO A 419 27.23 -21.75 -8.72
C PRO A 419 25.75 -22.09 -8.89
N ARG A 420 25.45 -23.08 -9.74
CA ARG A 420 24.09 -23.58 -9.95
C ARG A 420 23.45 -24.11 -8.65
N ARG A 421 24.28 -24.51 -7.67
CA ARG A 421 23.99 -24.82 -6.26
C ARG A 421 25.23 -24.44 -5.42
N SER A 422 25.15 -23.46 -4.53
CA SER A 422 26.16 -23.23 -3.45
C SER A 422 25.69 -23.81 -2.12
N GLU A 423 26.62 -24.11 -1.22
CA GLU A 423 26.36 -24.40 0.20
C GLU A 423 25.58 -23.25 0.88
N LEU A 424 25.89 -21.99 0.53
CA LEU A 424 25.13 -20.80 0.96
C LEU A 424 23.66 -20.81 0.51
N SER A 425 23.35 -21.49 -0.59
CA SER A 425 22.00 -21.55 -1.18
C SER A 425 21.21 -22.81 -0.79
N ALA A 426 21.78 -23.69 0.05
CA ALA A 426 21.16 -24.94 0.48
C ALA A 426 19.94 -24.72 1.39
N GLY A 427 19.93 -23.63 2.16
CA GLY A 427 18.82 -23.22 3.02
C GLY A 427 17.90 -22.13 2.43
N GLU A 428 18.26 -21.52 1.30
CA GLU A 428 17.49 -20.44 0.67
C GLU A 428 16.19 -21.00 0.03
N LYS A 429 15.08 -20.96 0.78
CA LYS A 429 13.75 -21.29 0.26
C LYS A 429 13.32 -20.23 -0.75
N THR A 430 13.00 -20.63 -1.97
CA THR A 430 12.39 -19.73 -2.96
C THR A 430 10.94 -19.48 -2.57
N SER A 431 10.62 -18.30 -2.04
CA SER A 431 9.25 -17.79 -2.06
C SER A 431 8.91 -17.39 -3.50
N SER A 432 8.66 -18.38 -4.36
CA SER A 432 8.07 -18.15 -5.67
C SER A 432 6.58 -17.85 -5.51
N THR A 433 6.27 -16.74 -4.86
CA THR A 433 4.94 -16.14 -4.86
C THR A 433 5.11 -14.68 -5.26
N SER A 434 4.89 -14.41 -6.56
CA SER A 434 4.18 -13.17 -6.91
C SER A 434 3.03 -12.99 -5.92
N SER A 435 2.84 -11.82 -5.32
CA SER A 435 1.75 -11.55 -4.37
C SER A 435 0.38 -12.08 -4.85
N SER A 436 0.14 -13.33 -4.49
CA SER A 436 -0.99 -14.20 -4.74
C SER A 436 -0.83 -15.29 -3.69
N SER A 437 -1.63 -15.17 -2.63
CA SER A 437 -2.22 -16.29 -1.89
C SER A 437 -1.33 -17.50 -1.60
N GLU A 438 -0.84 -17.59 -0.37
CA GLU A 438 -0.94 -18.86 0.36
C GLU A 438 -2.25 -18.83 1.15
N GLY A 439 -3.36 -19.09 0.45
CA GLY A 439 -4.55 -19.68 1.04
C GLY A 439 -4.56 -21.13 0.59
N SER A 440 -4.02 -22.04 1.40
CA SER A 440 -4.36 -23.46 1.27
C SER A 440 -5.54 -23.70 2.19
N SER A 441 -6.68 -23.97 1.57
CA SER A 441 -7.78 -24.69 2.19
C SER A 441 -7.27 -26.06 2.61
N ASP A 442 -6.91 -26.23 3.88
CA ASP A 442 -6.78 -27.56 4.50
C ASP A 442 -7.91 -27.66 5.54
N THR A 443 -9.11 -27.99 5.07
CA THR A 443 -10.14 -28.60 5.90
C THR A 443 -9.72 -30.04 6.20
N GLU A 444 -9.23 -30.28 7.42
CA GLU A 444 -9.68 -31.37 8.31
C GLU A 444 -9.47 -30.94 9.76
#